data_AF-A0A965P9R2-F1
#
_entry.id   AF-A0A965P9R2-F1
#
_cell.length_a   1.000
_cell.length_b   1.000
_cell.length_c   1.000
_cell.angle_alpha   90.00
_cell.angle_beta   90.00
_cell.angle_gamma   90.00
#
_symmetry.space_group_name_H-M   'P 1'
#
loop_
_entity.id
_entity.type
_entity.pdbx_description
1 polymer ?
#
loop_
_entity_poly.entity_id
_entity_poly.type
_entity_poly.pdbx_seq_one_letter_code
_entity_poly.pdbx_strand_id
1 'polypeptide(L)'
;MIETEQELFNYIKGWYLSDLEKSADQYDSHDCTSTIYRLHIELKCRHTHYDELILERDKYEALTQEAERLGFTPFYVNATPKGIYAFNLKKTKVTWTVKKLPAKTEFDSEGQVDKTVALLPVAEAVQL
;
A
#
# COMPACT_ATOMS: atom_id res chain seq x y z
N MET A 1 -5.93 15.22 -9.40
CA MET A 1 -5.24 14.47 -8.32
C MET A 1 -5.88 13.10 -8.28
N ILE A 2 -5.14 12.03 -8.01
CA ILE A 2 -5.75 10.71 -7.79
C ILE A 2 -6.21 10.66 -6.34
N GLU A 3 -7.52 10.57 -6.12
CA GLU A 3 -8.11 10.67 -4.78
C GLU A 3 -8.76 9.35 -4.36
N THR A 4 -9.20 8.55 -5.33
CA THR A 4 -9.84 7.25 -5.08
C THR A 4 -8.94 6.08 -5.46
N GLU A 5 -9.16 4.95 -4.80
CA GLU A 5 -8.46 3.70 -5.13
C GLU A 5 -8.75 3.25 -6.57
N GLN A 6 -9.97 3.46 -7.06
CA GLN A 6 -10.35 3.13 -8.44
C GLN A 6 -9.57 3.97 -9.47
N GLU A 7 -9.37 5.26 -9.21
CA GLU A 7 -8.54 6.12 -10.06
C GLU A 7 -7.07 5.68 -10.04
N LEU A 8 -6.54 5.34 -8.85
CA LEU A 8 -5.17 4.84 -8.70
C LEU A 8 -4.97 3.53 -9.47
N PHE A 9 -5.90 2.59 -9.31
CA PHE A 9 -5.92 1.34 -10.07
C PHE A 9 -5.93 1.60 -11.58
N ASN A 10 -6.81 2.48 -12.07
CA ASN A 10 -6.92 2.78 -13.49
C ASN A 10 -5.64 3.44 -14.04
N TYR A 11 -5.01 4.32 -13.27
CA TYR A 11 -3.74 4.94 -13.64
C TYR A 11 -2.63 3.90 -13.79
N ILE A 12 -2.45 3.04 -12.79
CA ILE A 12 -1.42 1.99 -12.82
C ILE A 12 -1.68 1.03 -13.98
N LYS A 13 -2.94 0.61 -14.18
CA LYS A 13 -3.32 -0.30 -15.26
C LYS A 13 -3.08 0.31 -16.64
N GLY A 14 -3.41 1.58 -16.83
CA GLY A 14 -3.31 2.26 -18.12
C GLY A 14 -1.87 2.54 -18.56
N TRP A 15 -0.97 2.80 -17.61
CA TRP A 15 0.39 3.28 -17.91
C TRP A 15 1.49 2.27 -17.64
N TYR A 16 1.29 1.34 -16.70
CA TYR A 16 2.37 0.49 -16.16
C TYR A 16 2.06 -1.00 -16.24
N LEU A 17 0.86 -1.42 -15.85
CA LEU A 17 0.48 -2.83 -15.67
C LEU A 17 -0.84 -3.12 -16.37
N SER A 18 -0.82 -3.30 -17.70
CA SER A 18 -2.05 -3.53 -18.47
C SER A 18 -2.84 -4.77 -18.01
N ASP A 19 -2.15 -5.75 -17.42
CA ASP A 19 -2.73 -6.98 -16.87
C ASP A 19 -3.23 -6.85 -15.42
N LEU A 20 -3.21 -5.65 -14.84
CA LEU A 20 -3.63 -5.45 -13.45
C LEU A 20 -5.11 -5.81 -13.26
N GLU A 21 -5.39 -6.72 -12.36
CA GLU A 21 -6.73 -7.18 -11.99
C GLU A 21 -7.01 -6.84 -10.53
N LYS A 22 -8.24 -6.44 -10.22
CA LYS A 22 -8.65 -6.23 -8.83
C LYS A 22 -8.82 -7.56 -8.13
N SER A 23 -8.44 -7.60 -6.86
CA SER A 23 -8.76 -8.72 -5.98
C SER A 23 -10.27 -8.87 -5.86
N ALA A 24 -10.74 -10.12 -5.81
CA ALA A 24 -12.17 -10.44 -5.88
C ALA A 24 -12.82 -10.49 -4.51
N ASP A 25 -12.05 -10.78 -3.46
CA ASP A 25 -12.53 -10.90 -2.09
C ASP A 25 -12.13 -9.67 -1.26
N GLN A 26 -13.06 -9.16 -0.47
CA GLN A 26 -12.80 -8.11 0.50
C GLN A 26 -11.85 -8.54 1.63
N TYR A 27 -11.65 -9.86 1.79
CA TYR A 27 -10.69 -10.45 2.74
C TYR A 27 -9.31 -10.70 2.12
N ASP A 28 -9.11 -10.38 0.83
CA ASP A 28 -7.81 -10.49 0.20
C ASP A 28 -6.81 -9.54 0.88
N SER A 29 -5.57 -10.00 1.02
CA SER A 29 -4.50 -9.24 1.69
C SER A 29 -3.86 -8.14 0.82
N HIS A 30 -4.38 -7.96 -0.38
CA HIS A 30 -3.91 -7.05 -1.42
C HIS A 30 -5.09 -6.56 -2.25
N ASP A 31 -5.01 -5.35 -2.79
CA ASP A 31 -6.10 -4.72 -3.55
C ASP A 31 -6.11 -5.13 -5.03
N CYS A 32 -4.95 -5.46 -5.59
CA CYS A 32 -4.83 -5.87 -6.99
C CYS A 32 -3.60 -6.74 -7.28
N THR A 33 -3.69 -7.50 -8.37
CA THR A 33 -2.67 -8.45 -8.81
C THR A 33 -2.30 -8.24 -10.26
N SER A 34 -1.01 -8.36 -10.55
CA SER A 34 -0.50 -8.53 -11.91
C SER A 34 0.12 -9.92 -12.02
N THR A 35 -0.48 -10.77 -12.83
CA THR A 35 -0.04 -12.16 -12.99
C THR A 35 1.21 -12.25 -13.87
N ILE A 36 1.31 -11.40 -14.90
CA ILE A 36 2.45 -11.38 -15.83
C ILE A 36 3.73 -11.03 -15.07
N TYR A 37 3.67 -10.01 -14.21
CA TYR A 37 4.83 -9.54 -13.45
C TYR A 37 4.94 -10.19 -12.06
N ARG A 38 3.99 -11.08 -11.71
CA ARG A 38 3.88 -11.75 -10.41
C ARG A 38 3.91 -10.74 -9.25
N LEU A 39 3.02 -9.76 -9.28
CA LEU A 39 2.91 -8.72 -8.25
C LEU A 39 1.59 -8.83 -7.48
N HIS A 40 1.66 -8.76 -6.15
CA HIS A 40 0.52 -8.43 -5.29
C HIS A 40 0.70 -6.99 -4.83
N ILE A 41 -0.32 -6.16 -4.99
CA ILE A 41 -0.22 -4.73 -4.77
C ILE A 41 -1.32 -4.29 -3.81
N GLU A 42 -0.91 -3.65 -2.71
CA GLU A 42 -1.78 -2.89 -1.82
C GLU A 42 -1.76 -1.41 -2.25
N LEU A 43 -2.94 -0.86 -2.53
CA LEU A 43 -3.18 0.51 -2.95
C LEU A 43 -3.62 1.37 -1.77
N LYS A 44 -3.14 2.61 -1.74
CA LYS A 44 -3.52 3.58 -0.72
C LYS A 44 -3.61 4.98 -1.30
N CYS A 45 -4.71 5.66 -1.00
CA CYS A 45 -4.86 7.09 -1.25
C CYS A 45 -4.61 7.89 0.03
N ARG A 46 -3.95 9.04 -0.11
CA ARG A 46 -3.62 9.95 0.99
C ARG A 46 -4.04 11.35 0.60
N HIS A 47 -4.84 12.00 1.43
CA HIS A 47 -5.23 13.41 1.24
C HIS A 47 -4.12 14.38 1.65
N THR A 48 -3.17 13.93 2.46
CA THR A 48 -2.02 14.73 2.90
C THR A 48 -0.73 14.04 2.49
N HIS A 49 0.21 14.81 1.94
CA HIS A 49 1.54 14.31 1.63
C HIS A 49 2.45 14.42 2.85
N TYR A 50 3.18 13.34 3.12
CA TYR A 50 4.25 13.27 4.10
C TYR A 50 5.49 12.70 3.41
N ASP A 51 6.67 13.14 3.84
CA ASP A 51 7.94 12.61 3.32
C ASP A 51 8.17 11.15 3.76
N GLU A 52 7.43 10.69 4.78
CA GLU A 52 7.37 9.30 5.21
C GLU A 52 5.92 8.79 5.21
N LEU A 53 5.69 7.65 4.55
CA LEU A 53 4.37 7.05 4.44
C LEU A 53 4.20 5.91 5.45
N ILE A 54 3.07 5.91 6.16
CA ILE A 54 2.76 4.92 7.19
C ILE A 54 2.37 3.60 6.53
N LEU A 55 2.99 2.51 6.98
CA LEU A 55 2.58 1.13 6.69
C LEU A 55 2.29 0.39 8.01
N GLU A 56 1.06 -0.11 8.18
CA GLU A 56 0.70 -0.91 9.35
C GLU A 56 1.31 -2.32 9.28
N ARG A 57 1.82 -2.82 10.40
CA ARG A 57 2.51 -4.12 10.45
C ARG A 57 1.62 -5.28 10.02
N ASP A 58 0.38 -5.31 10.49
CA ASP A 58 -0.58 -6.38 10.15
C ASP A 58 -0.85 -6.42 8.64
N LYS A 59 -0.91 -5.24 8.00
CA LYS A 59 -1.08 -5.12 6.55
C LYS A 59 0.16 -5.61 5.79
N TYR A 60 1.34 -5.22 6.23
CA TYR A 60 2.60 -5.72 5.68
C TYR A 60 2.64 -7.25 5.79
N GLU A 61 2.44 -7.81 6.98
CA GLU A 61 2.55 -9.26 7.22
C GLU A 61 1.56 -10.05 6.36
N ALA A 62 0.30 -9.64 6.29
CA ALA A 62 -0.71 -10.29 5.47
C ALA A 62 -0.36 -10.27 3.96
N LEU A 63 0.06 -9.10 3.45
CA LEU A 63 0.45 -8.93 2.05
C LEU A 63 1.69 -9.77 1.72
N THR A 64 2.75 -9.68 2.54
CA THR A 64 4.01 -10.36 2.27
C THR A 64 3.87 -11.87 2.40
N GLN A 65 3.16 -12.38 3.41
CA GLN A 65 2.97 -13.82 3.58
C GLN A 65 2.21 -14.43 2.40
N GLU A 66 1.14 -13.78 1.95
CA GLU A 66 0.36 -14.29 0.82
C GLU A 66 1.13 -14.20 -0.50
N ALA A 67 1.84 -13.09 -0.72
CA ALA A 67 2.70 -12.95 -1.89
C ALA A 67 3.80 -14.02 -1.89
N GLU A 68 4.49 -14.24 -0.77
CA GLU A 68 5.52 -15.28 -0.67
C GLU A 68 4.95 -16.68 -0.89
N ARG A 69 3.79 -16.99 -0.30
CA ARG A 69 3.10 -18.29 -0.44
C ARG A 69 2.81 -18.63 -1.90
N LEU A 70 2.44 -17.64 -2.71
CA LEU A 70 2.13 -17.81 -4.13
C LEU A 70 3.31 -17.50 -5.07
N GLY A 71 4.45 -17.06 -4.51
CA GLY A 71 5.65 -16.67 -5.25
C GLY A 71 5.51 -15.34 -6.01
N PHE A 72 4.71 -14.42 -5.51
CA PHE A 72 4.54 -13.05 -5.99
C PHE A 72 5.47 -12.09 -5.24
N THR A 73 5.67 -10.90 -5.78
CA THR A 73 6.40 -9.81 -5.14
C THR A 73 5.39 -8.82 -4.55
N PRO A 74 5.45 -8.55 -3.24
CA PRO A 74 4.55 -7.60 -2.59
C PRO A 74 4.97 -6.15 -2.86
N PHE A 75 4.01 -5.33 -3.26
CA PHE A 75 4.17 -3.90 -3.51
C PHE A 75 3.16 -3.08 -2.70
N TYR A 76 3.62 -1.93 -2.22
CA TYR A 76 2.78 -0.94 -1.53
C TYR A 76 2.80 0.35 -2.33
N VAL A 77 1.64 0.78 -2.85
CA VAL A 77 1.56 1.93 -3.76
C VAL A 77 0.66 3.00 -3.15
N ASN A 78 1.20 4.20 -2.99
CA ASN A 78 0.50 5.32 -2.36
C ASN A 78 0.34 6.48 -3.34
N ALA A 79 -0.90 6.88 -3.60
CA ALA A 79 -1.21 8.17 -4.20
C ALA A 79 -1.24 9.26 -3.12
N THR A 80 -0.56 10.37 -3.37
CA THR A 80 -0.53 11.57 -2.52
C THR A 80 -0.71 12.82 -3.40
N PRO A 81 -0.97 14.01 -2.82
CA PRO A 81 -1.05 15.25 -3.57
C PRO A 81 0.22 15.60 -4.37
N LYS A 82 1.40 15.05 -3.99
CA LYS A 82 2.68 15.29 -4.69
C LYS A 82 3.09 14.19 -5.67
N GLY A 83 2.27 13.15 -5.86
CA GLY A 83 2.59 12.04 -6.77
C GLY A 83 2.31 10.67 -6.18
N ILE A 84 2.67 9.65 -6.95
CA ILE A 84 2.43 8.23 -6.66
C ILE A 84 3.76 7.56 -6.37
N TYR A 85 3.82 6.84 -5.25
CA TYR A 85 5.04 6.24 -4.73
C TYR A 85 4.83 4.74 -4.54
N ALA A 86 5.65 3.93 -5.21
CA ALA A 86 5.61 2.47 -5.19
C ALA A 86 6.82 1.90 -4.45
N PHE A 87 6.56 1.09 -3.42
CA PHE A 87 7.58 0.40 -2.63
C PHE A 87 7.57 -1.09 -2.96
N ASN A 88 8.73 -1.62 -3.36
CA ASN A 88 8.93 -3.05 -3.44
C ASN A 88 9.26 -3.58 -2.04
N LEU A 89 8.27 -4.16 -1.35
CA LEU A 89 8.40 -4.53 0.07
C LEU A 89 9.42 -5.65 0.30
N LYS A 90 9.82 -6.40 -0.73
CA LYS A 90 10.91 -7.38 -0.65
C LYS A 90 12.29 -6.71 -0.59
N LYS A 91 12.42 -5.48 -1.09
CA LYS A 91 13.68 -4.72 -1.17
C LYS A 91 13.74 -3.56 -0.18
N THR A 92 12.59 -3.05 0.26
CA THR A 92 12.48 -1.95 1.22
C THR A 92 12.85 -2.43 2.62
N LYS A 93 13.73 -1.70 3.31
CA LYS A 93 14.03 -1.97 4.71
C LYS A 93 12.90 -1.44 5.59
N VAL A 94 12.17 -2.34 6.24
CA VAL A 94 11.03 -1.97 7.09
C VAL A 94 11.45 -1.98 8.56
N THR A 95 11.34 -0.83 9.24
CA THR A 95 11.63 -0.68 10.67
C THR A 95 10.35 -0.36 11.43
N TRP A 96 10.06 -1.18 12.44
CA TRP A 96 8.82 -1.10 13.21
C TRP A 96 8.94 -0.18 14.42
N THR A 97 7.94 0.68 14.62
CA THR A 97 7.75 1.50 15.81
C THR A 97 6.30 1.45 16.25
N VAL A 98 6.05 1.66 17.54
CA VAL A 98 4.69 1.84 18.05
C VAL A 98 4.30 3.32 17.90
N LYS A 99 3.11 3.58 17.36
CA LYS A 99 2.50 4.92 17.30
C LYS A 99 1.06 4.86 17.79
N LYS A 100 0.61 5.91 18.47
CA LYS A 100 -0.81 6.13 18.75
C LYS A 100 -1.49 6.62 17.49
N LEU A 101 -2.40 5.82 16.95
CA LEU A 101 -3.16 6.12 15.75
C LEU A 101 -4.66 5.97 16.02
N PRO A 102 -5.53 6.63 15.25
CA PRO A 102 -6.97 6.38 15.29
C PRO A 102 -7.29 4.89 15.21
N ALA A 103 -8.24 4.43 16.03
CA ALA A 103 -8.68 3.04 15.99
C ALA A 103 -9.27 2.66 14.62
N LYS A 104 -9.91 3.62 13.94
CA LYS A 104 -10.48 3.48 12.60
C LYS A 104 -9.96 4.56 11.67
N THR A 105 -9.92 4.25 10.39
CA THR A 105 -9.38 5.11 9.32
C THR A 105 -10.32 6.25 8.91
N GLU A 106 -11.62 6.14 9.19
CA GLU A 106 -12.62 7.18 8.93
C GLU A 106 -13.09 7.85 10.22
N PHE A 107 -13.51 9.11 10.06
CA PHE A 107 -13.69 10.24 10.99
C PHE A 107 -14.57 10.04 12.24
N ASP A 108 -14.76 8.81 12.73
CA ASP A 108 -15.66 8.49 13.84
C ASP A 108 -15.04 7.48 14.82
N SER A 109 -13.76 7.66 15.15
CA SER A 109 -13.12 6.89 16.24
C SER A 109 -12.94 7.75 17.49
N GLU A 110 -13.67 7.43 18.56
CA GLU A 110 -13.52 8.05 19.89
C GLU A 110 -12.25 7.62 20.64
N GLY A 111 -11.26 7.01 19.97
CA GLY A 111 -10.07 6.47 20.63
C GLY A 111 -8.83 6.35 19.75
N GLN A 112 -7.68 6.61 20.37
CA GLN A 112 -6.37 6.27 19.84
C GLN A 112 -5.92 4.91 20.39
N VAL A 113 -5.41 4.05 19.53
CA VAL A 113 -4.84 2.76 19.89
C VAL A 113 -3.37 2.73 19.50
N ASP A 114 -2.60 1.95 20.26
CA ASP A 114 -1.20 1.70 19.91
C ASP A 114 -1.17 0.74 18.71
N LYS A 115 -0.62 1.21 17.60
CA LYS A 115 -0.40 0.43 16.38
C LYS A 115 1.09 0.29 16.12
N THR A 116 1.51 -0.91 15.71
CA THR A 116 2.88 -1.12 15.22
C THR A 116 2.92 -0.77 13.74
N VAL A 117 3.74 0.22 13.38
CA VAL A 117 3.82 0.77 12.04
C VAL A 117 5.27 0.98 11.61
N ALA A 118 5.48 1.04 10.30
CA ALA A 118 6.70 1.53 9.70
C ALA A 118 6.47 2.89 9.03
N LEU A 119 7.53 3.68 8.94
CA LEU A 119 7.58 4.94 8.22
C LEU A 119 8.49 4.72 7.01
N LEU A 120 7.91 4.79 5.82
CA LEU A 120 8.61 4.52 4.56
C LEU A 120 8.97 5.85 3.89
N PRO A 121 10.25 6.23 3.82
CA PRO A 121 10.65 7.48 3.18
C PRO A 121 10.29 7.45 1.69
N VAL A 122 9.60 8.47 1.19
CA VAL A 122 9.21 8.55 -0.24
C VAL A 122 10.43 8.56 -1.17
N ALA A 123 11.59 9.00 -0.67
CA ALA A 123 12.86 8.97 -1.40
C ALA A 123 13.37 7.54 -1.69
N GLU A 124 12.89 6.54 -0.96
CA GLU A 124 13.21 5.12 -1.21
C GLU A 124 12.21 4.43 -2.15
N ALA A 125 11.13 5.12 -2.53
CA ALA A 125 10.14 4.60 -3.47
C ALA A 125 10.55 4.82 -4.93
N VAL A 126 9.92 4.06 -5.82
CA VAL A 126 9.83 4.44 -7.23
C VAL A 126 8.67 5.42 -7.38
N GLN A 127 8.93 6.60 -7.94
CA GLN A 127 7.87 7.55 -8.29
C GLN A 127 7.30 7.21 -9.67
N LEU A 128 5.97 7.07 -9.75
CA LEU A 128 5.20 6.74 -10.96
C LEU A 128 4.54 7.98 -11.60
#